data_AF-A0A933MCI7-F1
#
_entry.id   AF-A0A933MCI7-F1
#
_cell.length_a   1.000
_cell.length_b   1.000
_cell.length_c   1.000
_cell.angle_alpha   90.00
_cell.angle_beta   90.00
_cell.angle_gamma   90.00
#
_symmetry.space_group_name_H-M   'P 1'
#
loop_
_entity.id
_entity.type
_entity.pdbx_description
1 polymer ?
#
loop_
_entity_poly.entity_id
_entity_poly.type
_entity_poly.pdbx_seq_one_letter_code
_entity_poly.pdbx_strand_id
1 'polypeptide(L)'
;MAGSRRDARPQSVRIEPWEIEVARSVARSFRGFSEHDDLEAELFRRLIEIKSRGRPPAVASWRDFLARSLYNAGIDHIRRWESRHKRLTPLDAPTGGGEDSPTLEEVLAAPEEPADLRLAVGAVWDELSQELRELWDIMVEEQGNKAAAARRLGRPRKTVEYWISKISKALKRRGLGGD
;
A
#
# COMPACT_ATOMS: atom_id res chain seq x y z
N MET A 1 -19.42 26.62 25.83
CA MET A 1 -18.07 26.95 25.35
C MET A 1 -17.67 25.95 24.27
N ALA A 2 -17.76 26.32 23.00
CA ALA A 2 -17.40 25.45 21.88
C ALA A 2 -15.97 25.78 21.45
N GLY A 3 -15.07 24.80 21.59
CA GLY A 3 -13.69 24.90 21.12
C GLY A 3 -13.65 24.87 19.60
N SER A 4 -13.34 26.02 19.01
CA SER A 4 -13.13 26.19 17.58
C SER A 4 -11.95 25.33 17.11
N ARG A 5 -12.25 24.24 16.39
CA ARG A 5 -11.26 23.50 15.60
C ARG A 5 -10.79 24.47 14.51
N ARG A 6 -9.55 24.96 14.63
CA ARG A 6 -8.91 25.71 13.55
C ARG A 6 -8.76 24.76 12.37
N ASP A 7 -9.57 24.96 11.33
CA ASP A 7 -9.28 24.52 9.98
C ASP A 7 -7.95 25.16 9.57
N ALA A 8 -6.85 24.44 9.78
CA ALA A 8 -5.56 24.82 9.25
C ALA A 8 -5.64 24.66 7.74
N ARG A 9 -5.93 25.77 7.03
CA ARG A 9 -5.76 25.84 5.57
C ARG A 9 -4.38 25.25 5.24
N PRO A 10 -4.25 24.35 4.26
CA PRO A 10 -2.95 23.87 3.82
C PRO A 10 -2.12 25.09 3.45
N GLN A 11 -1.02 25.33 4.17
CA GLN A 11 -0.08 26.38 3.81
C GLN A 11 0.44 26.05 2.43
N SER A 12 0.13 26.89 1.44
CA SER A 12 0.59 26.72 0.07
C SER A 12 2.11 26.78 0.06
N VAL A 13 2.76 25.65 -0.24
CA VAL A 13 4.21 25.59 -0.37
C VAL A 13 4.61 26.32 -1.65
N ARG A 14 5.28 27.46 -1.53
CA ARG A 14 5.82 28.21 -2.66
C ARG A 14 7.20 27.65 -3.03
N ILE A 15 7.31 27.14 -4.26
CA ILE A 15 8.57 26.66 -4.84
C ILE A 15 9.11 27.74 -5.77
N GLU A 16 10.38 28.11 -5.60
CA GLU A 16 11.04 29.08 -6.47
C GLU A 16 11.60 28.41 -7.74
N PRO A 17 11.67 29.13 -8.89
CA PRO A 17 12.16 28.56 -10.14
C PRO A 17 13.55 27.91 -10.04
N TRP A 18 14.46 28.51 -9.27
CA TRP A 18 15.80 27.95 -9.09
C TRP A 18 15.79 26.64 -8.28
N GLU A 19 14.80 26.40 -7.42
CA GLU A 19 14.66 25.14 -6.67
C GLU A 19 14.21 24.01 -7.60
N ILE A 20 13.36 24.33 -8.57
CA ILE A 20 12.96 23.42 -9.66
C ILE A 20 14.17 23.05 -10.51
N GLU A 21 15.00 24.03 -10.86
CA GLU A 21 16.23 23.79 -11.62
C GLU A 21 17.20 22.88 -10.87
N VAL A 22 17.35 23.05 -9.55
CA VAL A 22 18.16 22.16 -8.71
C VAL A 22 17.62 20.73 -8.78
N ALA A 23 16.32 20.52 -8.58
CA ALA A 23 15.73 19.18 -8.66
C ALA A 23 15.96 18.52 -10.03
N ARG A 24 15.71 19.26 -11.12
CA ARG A 24 15.96 18.79 -12.50
C ARG A 24 17.42 18.51 -12.78
N SER A 25 18.32 19.33 -12.24
CA SER A 25 19.77 19.12 -12.40
C SER A 25 20.23 17.87 -11.65
N VAL A 26 19.67 17.61 -10.48
CA VAL A 26 19.94 16.40 -9.71
C VAL A 26 19.40 15.17 -10.44
N ALA A 27 18.16 15.19 -10.93
CA ALA A 27 17.59 14.08 -11.73
C ALA A 27 18.50 13.71 -12.90
N ARG A 28 18.91 14.72 -13.69
CA ARG A 28 19.81 14.57 -14.85
C ARG A 28 21.21 14.04 -14.52
N SER A 29 21.63 14.07 -13.25
CA SER A 29 22.91 13.47 -12.85
C SER A 29 22.89 11.94 -12.85
N PHE A 30 21.70 11.33 -12.78
CA PHE A 30 21.50 9.88 -12.78
C PHE A 30 21.22 9.32 -14.19
N ARG A 31 22.15 9.56 -15.13
CA ARG A 31 21.97 9.24 -16.56
C ARG A 31 21.76 7.76 -16.91
N GLY A 32 22.06 6.85 -15.99
CA GLY A 32 21.92 5.39 -16.19
C GLY A 32 20.63 4.78 -15.65
N PHE A 33 19.74 5.59 -15.06
CA PHE A 33 18.48 5.10 -14.50
C PHE A 33 17.37 5.18 -15.56
N SER A 34 16.67 4.06 -15.81
CA SER A 34 15.65 3.95 -16.86
C SER A 34 14.39 4.74 -16.54
N GLU A 35 13.94 4.75 -15.28
CA GLU A 35 12.71 5.44 -14.86
C GLU A 35 12.99 6.90 -14.49
N HIS A 36 13.53 7.67 -15.43
CA HIS A 36 13.94 9.06 -15.16
C HIS A 36 12.76 9.95 -14.74
N ASP A 37 11.58 9.78 -15.34
CA ASP A 37 10.39 10.57 -15.02
C ASP A 37 9.90 10.31 -13.58
N ASP A 38 9.93 9.06 -13.13
CA ASP A 38 9.61 8.67 -11.75
C ASP A 38 10.61 9.26 -10.75
N LEU A 39 11.90 9.25 -11.11
CA LEU A 39 12.94 9.88 -10.29
C LEU A 39 12.72 11.38 -10.18
N GLU A 40 12.46 12.07 -11.28
CA GLU A 40 12.18 13.52 -11.29
C GLU A 40 10.96 13.84 -10.42
N ALA A 41 9.87 13.07 -10.55
CA ALA A 41 8.67 13.22 -9.72
C ALA A 41 8.94 13.00 -8.22
N GLU A 42 9.70 11.97 -7.86
CA GLU A 42 10.10 11.71 -6.47
C GLU A 42 10.94 12.86 -5.89
N LEU A 43 11.85 13.44 -6.68
CA LEU A 43 12.65 14.58 -6.25
C LEU A 43 11.78 15.84 -6.06
N PHE A 44 10.78 16.08 -6.90
CA PHE A 44 9.81 17.16 -6.69
C PHE A 44 8.97 16.94 -5.43
N ARG A 45 8.50 15.72 -5.21
CA ARG A 45 7.80 15.36 -3.96
C ARG A 45 8.68 15.63 -2.74
N ARG A 46 9.96 15.28 -2.82
CA ARG A 46 10.94 15.52 -1.75
C ARG A 46 11.20 17.01 -1.53
N LEU A 47 11.28 17.80 -2.59
CA LEU A 47 11.40 19.26 -2.52
C LEU A 47 10.22 19.87 -1.76
N ILE A 48 8.98 19.46 -2.09
CA ILE A 48 7.77 19.91 -1.40
C ILE A 48 7.83 19.58 0.09
N GLU A 49 8.23 18.34 0.44
CA GLU A 49 8.35 17.88 1.83
C GLU A 49 9.41 18.67 2.62
N ILE A 50 10.55 18.97 2.00
CA ILE A 50 11.60 19.80 2.60
C ILE A 50 11.07 21.21 2.85
N LYS A 51 10.37 21.80 1.87
CA LYS A 51 9.81 23.15 1.98
C LYS A 51 8.67 23.25 3.00
N SER A 52 7.84 22.22 3.11
CA SER A 52 6.73 22.19 4.08
C SER A 52 7.21 22.13 5.52
N ARG A 53 8.42 21.61 5.76
CA ARG A 53 9.06 21.58 7.09
C ARG A 53 9.79 22.88 7.44
N GLY A 54 10.00 23.75 6.46
CA GLY A 54 10.78 24.98 6.60
C GLY A 54 12.28 24.75 6.55
N ARG A 55 13.03 25.86 6.37
CA ARG A 55 14.49 25.84 6.32
C ARG A 55 15.06 25.51 7.71
N PRO A 56 15.94 24.50 7.85
CA PRO A 56 16.60 24.24 9.11
C PRO A 56 17.50 25.42 9.52
N PRO A 57 17.52 25.81 10.81
CA PRO A 57 18.22 27.01 11.27
C PRO A 57 19.75 26.94 11.12
N ALA A 58 20.34 25.75 11.11
CA ALA A 58 21.79 25.53 10.99
C ALA A 58 22.31 25.50 9.54
N VAL A 59 21.46 25.72 8.53
CA VAL A 59 21.86 25.62 7.12
C VAL A 59 22.41 26.96 6.64
N ALA A 60 23.72 27.04 6.41
CA ALA A 60 24.37 28.23 5.86
C ALA A 60 23.95 28.50 4.40
N SER A 61 24.05 27.49 3.53
CA SER A 61 23.65 27.56 2.13
C SER A 61 22.43 26.67 1.87
N TRP A 62 21.27 27.31 1.65
CA TRP A 62 20.03 26.60 1.35
C TRP A 62 20.12 25.80 0.05
N ARG A 63 20.77 26.37 -0.97
CA ARG A 63 20.95 25.74 -2.28
C ARG A 63 21.77 24.44 -2.17
N ASP A 64 22.89 24.47 -1.46
CA ASP A 64 23.76 23.30 -1.31
C ASP A 64 23.08 22.22 -0.46
N PHE A 65 22.41 22.63 0.62
CA PHE A 65 21.59 21.73 1.41
C PHE A 65 20.52 21.04 0.58
N LEU A 66 19.82 21.80 -0.27
CA LEU A 66 18.76 21.27 -1.11
C LEU A 66 19.32 20.30 -2.16
N ALA A 67 20.38 20.69 -2.86
CA ALA A 67 21.05 19.84 -3.83
C ALA A 67 21.51 18.52 -3.20
N ARG A 68 22.16 18.58 -2.03
CA ARG A 68 22.62 17.39 -1.30
C ARG A 68 21.46 16.50 -0.83
N SER A 69 20.40 17.11 -0.29
CA SER A 69 19.23 16.37 0.20
C SER A 69 18.48 15.66 -0.91
N LEU A 70 18.33 16.33 -2.07
CA LEU A 70 17.71 15.74 -3.25
C LEU A 70 18.59 14.65 -3.87
N TYR A 71 19.90 14.86 -3.94
CA TYR A 71 20.83 13.85 -4.44
C TYR A 71 20.78 12.56 -3.61
N ASN A 72 20.79 12.67 -2.28
CA ASN A 72 20.64 11.52 -1.39
C ASN A 72 19.28 10.83 -1.58
N ALA A 73 18.19 11.60 -1.71
CA ALA A 73 16.87 11.05 -1.99
C ALA A 73 16.82 10.29 -3.33
N GLY A 74 17.53 10.77 -4.35
CA GLY A 74 17.67 10.07 -5.62
C GLY A 74 18.39 8.73 -5.48
N ILE A 75 19.50 8.68 -4.75
CA ILE A 75 20.20 7.41 -4.42
C ILE A 75 19.25 6.43 -3.71
N ASP A 76 18.52 6.91 -2.70
CA ASP A 76 17.61 6.06 -1.93
C ASP A 76 16.40 5.60 -2.75
N HIS A 77 15.93 6.41 -3.69
CA HIS A 77 14.89 6.01 -4.64
C HIS A 77 15.39 4.88 -5.55
N ILE A 78 16.55 5.05 -6.18
CA ILE A 78 17.12 4.04 -7.09
C ILE A 78 17.36 2.72 -6.34
N ARG A 79 17.93 2.76 -5.14
CA ARG A 79 18.13 1.56 -4.31
C ARG A 79 16.82 0.83 -4.00
N ARG A 80 15.76 1.58 -3.67
CA ARG A 80 14.42 1.01 -3.41
C ARG A 80 13.80 0.46 -4.69
N TRP A 81 13.98 1.14 -5.82
CA TRP A 81 13.53 0.68 -7.12
C TRP A 81 14.20 -0.63 -7.52
N GLU A 82 15.53 -0.71 -7.44
CA GLU A 82 16.30 -1.93 -7.72
C GLU A 82 15.91 -3.07 -6.80
N SER A 83 15.73 -2.78 -5.51
CA SER A 83 15.31 -3.80 -4.53
C SER A 83 13.92 -4.34 -4.81
N ARG A 84 12.99 -3.51 -5.32
CA ARG A 84 11.67 -3.95 -5.75
C ARG A 84 11.77 -4.76 -7.05
N HIS A 85 12.50 -4.25 -8.04
CA HIS A 85 12.65 -4.93 -9.33
C HIS A 85 13.33 -6.29 -9.21
N LYS A 86 14.35 -6.43 -8.35
CA LYS A 86 14.98 -7.74 -8.06
C LYS A 86 14.04 -8.73 -7.36
N ARG A 87 12.93 -8.26 -6.78
CA ARG A 87 11.91 -9.10 -6.13
C ARG A 87 10.71 -9.37 -7.04
N LEU A 88 10.65 -8.75 -8.22
CA LEU A 88 9.63 -9.04 -9.21
C LEU A 88 10.10 -10.27 -10.00
N THR A 89 9.42 -11.39 -9.78
CA THR A 89 9.52 -12.56 -10.64
C THR A 89 8.56 -12.34 -11.81
N PRO A 90 9.02 -12.40 -13.07
CA PRO A 90 8.13 -12.34 -14.23
C PRO A 90 7.07 -13.45 -14.16
N LEU A 91 5.85 -13.16 -14.63
CA LEU A 91 4.75 -14.13 -14.60
C LEU A 91 5.03 -15.33 -15.53
N ASP A 92 5.74 -15.10 -16.63
CA ASP A 92 6.22 -16.11 -17.56
C ASP A 92 7.45 -16.88 -17.05
N ALA A 93 8.01 -16.52 -15.89
CA ALA A 93 9.15 -17.25 -15.34
C ALA A 93 8.71 -18.66 -14.90
N PRO A 94 9.44 -19.72 -15.30
CA PRO A 94 9.17 -21.07 -14.83
C PRO A 94 9.37 -21.15 -13.32
N THR A 95 8.44 -21.79 -12.63
CA THR A 95 8.50 -21.97 -11.17
C THR A 95 9.45 -23.10 -10.74
N GLY A 96 9.98 -23.86 -11.70
CA GLY A 96 10.87 -25.00 -11.51
C GLY A 96 12.08 -24.97 -12.46
N GLY A 97 13.04 -25.87 -12.24
CA GLY A 97 14.31 -25.91 -12.99
C GLY A 97 14.31 -26.68 -14.31
N GLY A 98 13.15 -27.15 -14.79
CA GLY A 98 13.02 -27.91 -16.04
C GLY A 98 12.23 -27.15 -17.11
N GLU A 99 12.48 -27.46 -18.39
CA GLU A 99 11.80 -26.84 -19.55
C GLU A 99 10.27 -27.04 -19.54
N ASP A 100 9.77 -28.07 -18.86
CA ASP A 100 8.33 -28.36 -18.72
C ASP A 100 7.73 -27.80 -17.41
N SER A 101 8.44 -26.93 -16.68
CA SER A 101 7.92 -26.37 -15.43
C SER A 101 6.84 -25.34 -15.72
N PRO A 102 5.70 -25.36 -14.99
CA PRO A 102 4.66 -24.37 -15.19
C PRO A 102 5.16 -22.96 -14.88
N THR A 103 4.67 -22.01 -15.64
CA THR A 103 4.97 -20.59 -15.42
C THR A 103 4.32 -20.09 -14.14
N LEU A 104 4.85 -19.01 -13.57
CA LEU A 104 4.24 -18.39 -12.40
C LEU A 104 2.80 -17.93 -12.69
N GLU A 105 2.50 -17.53 -13.92
CA GLU A 105 1.16 -17.19 -14.40
C GLU A 105 0.21 -18.39 -14.34
N GLU A 106 0.63 -19.55 -14.81
CA GLU A 106 -0.17 -20.79 -14.78
C GLU A 106 -0.44 -21.26 -13.35
N VAL A 107 0.51 -21.07 -12.45
CA VAL A 107 0.35 -21.39 -11.03
C VAL A 107 -0.58 -20.39 -10.32
N LEU A 108 -0.50 -19.10 -10.70
CA LEU A 108 -1.31 -18.03 -10.12
C LEU A 108 -2.67 -17.85 -10.79
N ALA A 109 -2.89 -18.44 -11.97
CA ALA A 109 -4.17 -18.45 -12.64
C ALA A 109 -5.20 -19.01 -11.66
N ALA A 110 -6.09 -18.14 -11.19
CA ALA A 110 -7.16 -18.54 -10.31
C ALA A 110 -7.91 -19.68 -11.03
N PRO A 111 -8.15 -20.84 -10.39
CA PRO A 111 -9.05 -21.81 -10.96
C PRO A 111 -10.35 -21.06 -11.26
N GLU A 112 -10.89 -21.20 -12.48
CA GLU A 112 -12.21 -20.67 -12.81
C GLU A 112 -13.12 -21.03 -11.64
N GLU A 113 -13.55 -20.04 -10.87
CA GLU A 113 -14.38 -20.30 -9.70
C GLU A 113 -15.59 -21.07 -10.21
N PRO A 114 -15.78 -22.34 -9.83
CA PRO A 114 -16.97 -23.07 -10.24
C PRO A 114 -18.16 -22.21 -9.83
N ALA A 115 -19.10 -21.96 -10.72
CA ALA A 115 -20.30 -21.16 -10.42
C ALA A 115 -20.96 -21.61 -9.10
N ASP A 116 -20.79 -22.88 -8.75
CA ASP A 116 -21.19 -23.54 -7.51
C ASP A 116 -20.58 -22.91 -6.24
N LEU A 117 -19.32 -22.42 -6.26
CA LEU A 117 -18.71 -21.73 -5.12
C LEU A 117 -19.38 -20.38 -4.87
N ARG A 118 -19.65 -19.60 -5.93
CA ARG A 118 -20.34 -18.31 -5.80
C ARG A 118 -21.76 -18.47 -5.26
N LEU A 119 -22.48 -19.49 -5.74
CA LEU A 119 -23.80 -19.85 -5.22
C LEU A 119 -23.73 -20.28 -3.75
N ALA A 120 -22.71 -21.05 -3.36
CA ALA A 120 -22.52 -21.50 -1.99
C ALA A 120 -22.17 -20.34 -1.03
N VAL A 121 -21.31 -19.39 -1.45
CA VAL A 121 -20.99 -18.19 -0.66
C VAL A 121 -22.21 -17.28 -0.54
N GLY A 122 -22.96 -17.07 -1.62
CA GLY A 122 -24.20 -16.29 -1.60
C GLY A 122 -25.22 -16.85 -0.60
N ALA A 123 -25.41 -18.16 -0.59
CA ALA A 123 -26.29 -18.82 0.38
C ALA A 123 -25.80 -18.66 1.83
N VAL A 124 -24.49 -18.69 2.08
CA VAL A 124 -23.93 -18.40 3.41
C VAL A 124 -24.19 -16.94 3.79
N TRP A 125 -23.97 -16.01 2.86
CA TRP A 125 -24.21 -14.59 3.07
C TRP A 125 -25.66 -14.32 3.49
N ASP A 126 -26.62 -14.96 2.82
CA ASP A 126 -28.04 -14.87 3.15
C ASP A 126 -28.39 -15.37 4.55
N GLU A 127 -27.65 -16.36 5.08
CA GLU A 127 -27.82 -16.88 6.44
C GLU A 127 -27.18 -16.01 7.54
N LEU A 128 -26.23 -15.12 7.19
CA LEU A 128 -25.58 -14.25 8.16
C LEU A 128 -26.51 -13.12 8.62
N SER A 129 -26.54 -12.85 9.93
CA SER A 129 -27.17 -11.65 10.45
C SER A 129 -26.41 -10.40 9.99
N GLN A 130 -27.07 -9.24 10.03
CA GLN A 130 -26.49 -7.97 9.62
C GLN A 130 -25.14 -7.70 10.32
N GLU A 131 -25.05 -7.99 11.62
CA GLU A 131 -23.83 -7.79 12.40
C GLU A 131 -22.68 -8.73 11.99
N LEU A 132 -23.01 -9.94 11.52
CA LEU A 132 -22.01 -10.89 11.01
C LEU A 132 -21.52 -10.50 9.62
N ARG A 133 -22.40 -9.93 8.78
CA ARG A 133 -22.02 -9.37 7.47
C ARG A 133 -21.11 -8.17 7.64
N GLU A 134 -21.46 -7.24 8.53
CA GLU A 134 -20.62 -6.08 8.86
C GLU A 134 -19.25 -6.50 9.39
N LEU A 135 -19.21 -7.53 10.26
CA LEU A 135 -17.92 -8.09 10.68
C LEU A 135 -17.15 -8.72 9.51
N TRP A 136 -17.82 -9.46 8.63
CA TRP A 136 -17.17 -10.07 7.46
C TRP A 136 -16.50 -9.01 6.60
N ASP A 137 -17.20 -7.93 6.25
CA ASP A 137 -16.68 -6.83 5.44
C ASP A 137 -15.47 -6.17 6.11
N ILE A 138 -15.59 -5.85 7.40
CA ILE A 138 -14.48 -5.26 8.17
C ILE A 138 -13.28 -6.21 8.24
N MET A 139 -13.52 -7.52 8.37
CA MET A 139 -12.44 -8.50 8.38
C MET A 139 -11.73 -8.60 7.04
N VAL A 140 -12.44 -8.45 5.92
CA VAL A 140 -11.82 -8.36 4.57
C VAL A 140 -10.96 -7.12 4.47
N GLU A 141 -11.48 -5.96 4.84
CA GLU A 141 -10.74 -4.69 4.79
C GLU A 141 -9.50 -4.67 5.69
N GLU A 142 -9.61 -5.24 6.89
CA GLU A 142 -8.52 -5.31 7.87
C GLU A 142 -7.61 -6.55 7.66
N GLN A 143 -7.74 -7.25 6.53
CA GLN A 143 -6.93 -8.42 6.16
C GLN A 143 -6.88 -9.50 7.26
N GLY A 144 -8.02 -9.75 7.91
CA GLY A 144 -8.14 -10.74 8.98
C GLY A 144 -7.67 -10.28 10.36
N ASN A 145 -7.31 -9.00 10.54
CA ASN A 145 -6.86 -8.48 11.83
C ASN A 145 -8.02 -8.31 12.83
N LYS A 146 -8.22 -9.34 13.64
CA LYS A 146 -9.27 -9.40 14.69
C LYS A 146 -9.21 -8.23 15.67
N ALA A 147 -8.02 -7.71 16.00
CA ALA A 147 -7.88 -6.60 16.93
C ALA A 147 -8.32 -5.27 16.30
N ALA A 148 -7.99 -5.06 15.03
CA ALA A 148 -8.43 -3.89 14.29
C ALA A 148 -9.94 -3.93 14.05
N ALA A 149 -10.48 -5.08 13.63
CA ALA A 149 -11.91 -5.30 13.47
C ALA A 149 -12.70 -5.02 14.76
N ALA A 150 -12.21 -5.48 15.91
CA ALA A 150 -12.82 -5.21 17.22
C ALA A 150 -12.88 -3.72 17.56
N ARG A 151 -11.78 -2.99 17.31
CA ARG A 151 -11.74 -1.54 17.53
C ARG A 151 -12.73 -0.82 16.62
N ARG A 152 -12.80 -1.23 15.36
CA ARG A 152 -13.65 -0.59 14.34
C ARG A 152 -15.14 -0.84 14.55
N LEU A 153 -15.51 -2.05 14.99
CA LEU A 153 -16.87 -2.39 15.40
C LEU A 153 -17.27 -1.79 16.77
N GLY A 154 -16.31 -1.26 17.54
CA GLY A 154 -16.55 -0.84 18.92
C GLY A 154 -16.99 -2.00 19.83
N ARG A 155 -16.57 -3.23 19.51
CA ARG A 155 -16.96 -4.45 20.25
C ARG A 155 -15.76 -5.08 20.97
N PRO A 156 -15.98 -5.76 22.10
CA PRO A 156 -14.92 -6.54 22.75
C PRO A 156 -14.35 -7.60 21.81
N ARG A 157 -13.04 -7.84 21.90
CA ARG A 157 -12.34 -8.86 21.09
C ARG A 157 -12.99 -10.25 21.20
N LYS A 158 -13.44 -10.63 22.41
CA LYS A 158 -14.14 -11.91 22.63
C LYS A 158 -15.44 -12.03 21.82
N THR A 159 -16.18 -10.93 21.65
CA THR A 159 -17.40 -10.89 20.84
C THR A 159 -17.07 -11.12 19.37
N VAL A 160 -16.00 -10.48 18.88
CA VAL A 160 -15.51 -10.67 17.50
C VAL A 160 -15.03 -12.10 17.27
N GLU A 161 -14.28 -12.68 18.20
CA GLU A 161 -13.86 -14.09 18.10
C GLU A 161 -15.06 -15.05 18.08
N TYR A 162 -16.07 -14.78 18.89
CA TYR A 162 -17.32 -15.54 18.87
C TYR A 162 -18.08 -15.40 17.54
N TRP A 163 -18.15 -14.19 16.98
CA TRP A 163 -18.79 -13.94 15.68
C TRP A 163 -18.02 -14.57 14.52
N ILE A 164 -16.69 -14.53 14.54
CA ILE A 164 -15.84 -15.28 13.60
C ILE A 164 -16.17 -16.77 13.67
N SER A 165 -16.29 -17.33 14.88
CA SER A 165 -16.67 -18.74 15.04
C SER A 165 -18.05 -19.05 14.44
N LYS A 166 -19.03 -18.14 14.56
CA LYS A 166 -20.34 -18.29 13.91
C LYS A 166 -20.24 -18.30 12.38
N ILE A 167 -19.48 -17.36 11.83
CA ILE A 167 -19.22 -17.27 10.39
C ILE A 167 -18.54 -18.56 9.91
N SER A 168 -17.50 -19.02 10.58
CA SER A 168 -16.81 -20.26 10.24
C SER A 168 -17.73 -21.48 10.30
N LYS A 169 -18.65 -21.55 11.26
CA LYS A 169 -19.67 -22.63 11.32
C LYS A 169 -20.66 -22.55 10.16
N ALA A 170 -21.04 -21.35 9.72
CA ALA A 170 -21.91 -21.18 8.56
C ALA A 170 -21.22 -21.67 7.28
N LEU A 171 -19.94 -21.35 7.09
CA LEU A 171 -19.13 -21.84 5.99
C LEU A 171 -18.96 -23.38 6.02
N LYS A 172 -18.60 -23.95 7.18
CA LYS A 172 -18.42 -25.41 7.32
C LYS A 172 -19.70 -26.20 7.01
N ARG A 173 -20.88 -25.71 7.41
CA ARG A 173 -22.17 -26.36 7.06
C ARG A 173 -22.41 -26.49 5.56
N ARG A 174 -21.79 -25.63 4.75
CA ARG A 174 -21.93 -25.62 3.29
C ARG A 174 -20.71 -26.21 2.56
N GLY A 175 -19.79 -26.85 3.28
CA GLY A 175 -18.58 -27.45 2.71
C GLY A 175 -17.48 -26.45 2.32
N LEU A 176 -17.58 -25.20 2.78
CA LEU A 176 -16.66 -24.10 2.41
C LEU A 176 -15.58 -23.81 3.47
N GLY A 177 -15.47 -24.64 4.51
CA GLY A 177 -14.45 -24.47 5.56
C GLY A 177 -13.41 -25.57 5.48
N GLY A 178 -12.12 -25.19 5.43
CA GLY A 178 -11.01 -26.13 5.60
C GLY A 178 -11.05 -26.80 6.98
N ASP A 179 -10.53 -28.03 7.03
CA ASP A 179 -10.38 -28.81 8.26
C ASP A 179 -9.52 -28.06 9.30
#